data_AF-A0A1X2IDV4-F1
#
_entry.id   AF-A0A1X2IDV4-F1
#
_cell.length_a   1.000
_cell.length_b   1.000
_cell.length_c   1.000
_cell.angle_alpha   90.00
_cell.angle_beta   90.00
_cell.angle_gamma   90.00
#
_symmetry.space_group_name_H-M   'P 1'
#
loop_
_entity.id
_entity.type
_entity.pdbx_description
1 polymer ?
#
loop_
_entity_poly.entity_id
_entity_poly.type
_entity_poly.pdbx_seq_one_letter_code
_entity_poly.pdbx_strand_id
1 'polypeptide(L)'
;MIPNVETISIVYSILGGLIIIYGLCSLFVKERLYLSEAIVAVTIGIIFGPVCANFINVGDWGGEEVELSRQFARLAIGIQVMAAGVYLPKAYLRTEFRSMMVMLIPVMIVMWLVSGLCVWAMVPGVNYLESLVIAACFTPTDPILANSIVQGKFAEKRVPVNVRNLILAESGANDGLGFPFLYLAIYLLQMPIGGAIGKWAYYIMAYDILFSVVIGFIVGYVARKLLKFAEERKLIDKESFLVFAVALSLFIMGTVSLIGSDDLLACFIAGNSFTWDDWFRLETHNKSQISEVLDLLLNLSIFVYIGATMPWADFQNIDLQLTVWRLVVLAILVLLLRRLPIVVALYKIVPAIRTWREALFCGFFGPIGVGALYYYTEAIMNFEVDGPHAHTRAVLPPIIYFMILSSVIVHGITIPLFHIGTFASRTLTRTSISSSSNNNGNVFRLPRFNRQGQDTGENYSHGNLSEKENYLSPLPGDFTLTKPETAASPPPPRQTAITIVVPDQTTTVNNPEPFNSEKKPDTKHDNTPPPSHSTLHYNSSDDDDDIDEYI
;
A
#
# COMPACT_ATOMS: atom_id res chain seq x y z
N MET A 1 -13.16 -28.73 -23.66
CA MET A 1 -11.94 -27.90 -23.68
C MET A 1 -11.99 -27.04 -24.93
N ILE A 2 -11.60 -25.77 -24.84
CA ILE A 2 -11.38 -24.94 -26.03
C ILE A 2 -9.94 -25.24 -26.50
N PRO A 3 -9.71 -25.65 -27.76
CA PRO A 3 -8.36 -25.97 -28.21
C PRO A 3 -7.50 -24.70 -28.31
N ASN A 4 -6.23 -24.83 -27.92
CA ASN A 4 -5.17 -23.82 -28.08
C ASN A 4 -5.50 -22.43 -27.50
N VAL A 5 -6.05 -22.35 -26.29
CA VAL A 5 -6.02 -21.11 -25.51
C VAL A 5 -4.66 -20.99 -24.84
N GLU A 6 -3.87 -19.98 -25.19
CA GLU A 6 -2.59 -19.71 -24.53
C GLU A 6 -2.81 -19.29 -23.07
N THR A 7 -2.00 -19.83 -22.16
CA THR A 7 -2.09 -19.52 -20.71
C THR A 7 -1.96 -18.02 -20.44
N ILE A 8 -1.11 -17.32 -21.20
CA ILE A 8 -0.93 -15.87 -21.08
C ILE A 8 -2.20 -15.08 -21.47
N SER A 9 -2.97 -15.57 -22.44
CA SER A 9 -4.26 -14.98 -22.81
C SER A 9 -5.33 -15.17 -21.72
N ILE A 10 -5.26 -16.27 -20.96
CA ILE A 10 -6.10 -16.50 -19.77
C ILE A 10 -5.74 -15.50 -18.67
N VAL A 11 -4.44 -15.34 -18.38
CA VAL A 11 -3.93 -14.36 -17.40
C VAL A 11 -4.36 -12.93 -17.75
N TYR A 12 -4.16 -12.49 -18.99
CA TYR A 12 -4.59 -11.16 -19.45
C TYR A 12 -6.11 -10.97 -19.34
N SER A 13 -6.91 -12.00 -19.65
CA SER A 13 -8.37 -11.94 -19.55
C SER A 13 -8.85 -11.79 -18.10
N ILE A 14 -8.25 -12.55 -17.17
CA ILE A 14 -8.62 -12.52 -15.75
C ILE A 14 -8.13 -11.23 -15.09
N LEU A 15 -6.87 -10.85 -15.32
CA LEU A 15 -6.24 -9.70 -14.68
C LEU A 15 -6.81 -8.38 -15.22
N GLY A 16 -6.95 -8.25 -16.55
CA GLY A 16 -7.62 -7.11 -17.18
C GLY A 16 -9.11 -7.04 -16.81
N GLY A 17 -9.82 -8.17 -16.82
CA GLY A 17 -11.21 -8.27 -16.38
C GLY A 17 -11.40 -7.84 -14.92
N LEU A 18 -10.51 -8.28 -14.02
CA LEU A 18 -10.47 -7.83 -12.62
C LEU A 18 -10.28 -6.32 -12.53
N ILE A 19 -9.27 -5.76 -13.19
CA ILE A 19 -8.97 -4.32 -13.11
C ILE A 19 -10.15 -3.49 -13.60
N ILE A 20 -10.83 -3.91 -14.68
CA ILE A 20 -12.03 -3.24 -15.20
C ILE A 20 -13.20 -3.34 -14.21
N ILE A 21 -13.54 -4.54 -13.72
CA ILE A 21 -14.66 -4.76 -12.79
C ILE A 21 -14.40 -4.06 -11.44
N TYR A 22 -13.17 -4.15 -10.92
CA TYR A 22 -12.74 -3.44 -9.72
C TYR A 22 -12.82 -1.93 -9.93
N GLY A 23 -12.32 -1.41 -11.05
CA GLY A 23 -12.40 0.02 -11.39
C GLY A 23 -13.83 0.55 -11.39
N LEU A 24 -14.74 -0.14 -12.10
CA LEU A 24 -16.17 0.19 -12.17
C LEU A 24 -16.85 0.17 -10.79
N CYS A 25 -16.49 -0.76 -9.92
CA CYS A 25 -17.06 -0.91 -8.57
C CYS A 25 -16.25 -0.21 -7.46
N SER A 26 -15.13 0.44 -7.79
CA SER A 26 -14.09 0.87 -6.83
C SER A 26 -14.62 1.80 -5.73
N LEU A 27 -15.46 2.77 -6.09
CA LEU A 27 -16.12 3.68 -5.14
C LEU A 27 -17.03 2.94 -4.16
N PHE A 28 -17.72 1.89 -4.60
CA PHE A 28 -18.55 1.07 -3.72
C PHE A 28 -17.67 0.24 -2.76
N VAL A 29 -16.63 -0.41 -3.27
CA VAL A 29 -15.71 -1.21 -2.44
C VAL A 29 -14.98 -0.32 -1.42
N LYS A 30 -14.38 0.80 -1.84
CA LYS A 30 -13.62 1.70 -0.97
C LYS A 30 -14.47 2.53 -0.01
N GLU A 31 -15.62 3.08 -0.44
CA GLU A 31 -16.39 4.03 0.38
C GLU A 31 -17.61 3.44 1.09
N ARG A 32 -18.06 2.23 0.71
CA ARG A 32 -19.24 1.57 1.32
C ARG A 32 -18.84 0.30 2.06
N LEU A 33 -18.00 -0.55 1.47
CA LEU A 33 -17.51 -1.77 2.12
C LEU A 33 -16.26 -1.52 2.98
N TYR A 34 -15.42 -0.54 2.61
CA TYR A 34 -14.10 -0.26 3.21
C TYR A 34 -13.08 -1.41 3.12
N LEU A 35 -13.26 -2.33 2.18
CA LEU A 35 -12.32 -3.45 1.96
C LEU A 35 -11.04 -2.96 1.26
N SER A 36 -9.91 -3.58 1.59
CA SER A 36 -8.64 -3.36 0.90
C SER A 36 -8.64 -3.96 -0.52
N GLU A 37 -7.75 -3.47 -1.38
CA GLU A 37 -7.54 -4.04 -2.72
C GLU A 37 -7.00 -5.48 -2.62
N ALA A 38 -6.04 -5.69 -1.72
CA ALA A 38 -5.40 -6.98 -1.48
C ALA A 38 -6.39 -8.10 -1.13
N ILE A 39 -7.42 -7.87 -0.30
CA ILE A 39 -8.37 -8.93 0.05
C ILE A 39 -9.26 -9.32 -1.13
N VAL A 40 -9.58 -8.38 -2.01
CA VAL A 40 -10.31 -8.67 -3.26
C VAL A 40 -9.41 -9.42 -4.25
N ALA A 41 -8.17 -8.96 -4.43
CA ALA A 41 -7.18 -9.56 -5.32
C ALA A 41 -6.79 -10.98 -4.90
N VAL A 42 -6.45 -11.22 -3.63
CA VAL A 42 -6.16 -12.58 -3.09
C VAL A 42 -7.36 -13.49 -3.25
N THR A 43 -8.57 -13.03 -2.92
CA THR A 43 -9.80 -13.84 -3.09
C THR A 43 -9.99 -14.28 -4.54
N ILE A 44 -9.73 -13.39 -5.50
CA ILE A 44 -9.91 -13.65 -6.93
C ILE A 44 -8.76 -14.51 -7.48
N GLY A 45 -7.54 -14.35 -6.97
CA GLY A 45 -6.43 -15.29 -7.19
C GLY A 45 -6.76 -16.71 -6.74
N ILE A 46 -7.35 -16.88 -5.55
CA ILE A 46 -7.77 -18.20 -5.03
C ILE A 46 -8.88 -18.81 -5.90
N ILE A 47 -9.86 -18.01 -6.34
CA ILE A 47 -10.97 -18.47 -7.19
C ILE A 47 -10.47 -18.94 -8.57
N PHE A 48 -9.50 -18.23 -9.17
CA PHE A 48 -8.95 -18.61 -10.49
C PHE A 48 -7.74 -19.55 -10.43
N GLY A 49 -7.13 -19.70 -9.27
CA GLY A 49 -6.03 -20.63 -8.99
C GLY A 49 -6.42 -22.10 -9.01
N PRO A 50 -5.46 -23.01 -8.74
CA PRO A 50 -5.59 -24.45 -8.98
C PRO A 50 -6.63 -25.15 -8.10
N VAL A 51 -7.02 -24.56 -6.96
CA VAL A 51 -8.01 -25.12 -6.02
C VAL A 51 -9.46 -24.90 -6.45
N CYS A 52 -9.74 -23.98 -7.37
CA CYS A 52 -11.10 -23.62 -7.78
C CYS A 52 -11.32 -23.74 -9.29
N ALA A 53 -11.07 -22.69 -10.08
CA ALA A 53 -11.27 -22.76 -11.53
C ALA A 53 -10.11 -23.47 -12.26
N ASN A 54 -8.91 -23.51 -11.66
CA ASN A 54 -7.67 -23.97 -12.28
C ASN A 54 -7.39 -23.31 -13.65
N PHE A 55 -7.54 -21.98 -13.69
CA PHE A 55 -7.24 -21.15 -14.87
C PHE A 55 -5.87 -20.47 -14.77
N ILE A 56 -5.37 -20.26 -13.54
CA ILE A 56 -4.04 -19.75 -13.25
C ILE A 56 -3.30 -20.81 -12.43
N ASN A 57 -2.56 -21.70 -13.10
CA ASN A 57 -1.58 -22.58 -12.46
C ASN A 57 -0.18 -22.14 -12.88
N VAL A 58 0.58 -21.54 -11.96
CA VAL A 58 1.90 -20.95 -12.24
C VAL A 58 2.97 -22.03 -12.44
N GLY A 59 2.83 -23.19 -11.79
CA GLY A 59 3.75 -24.33 -11.99
C GLY A 59 3.76 -24.87 -13.42
N ASP A 60 2.69 -24.67 -14.18
CA ASP A 60 2.59 -25.08 -15.59
C ASP A 60 3.26 -24.09 -16.57
N TRP A 61 3.74 -22.93 -16.09
CA TRP A 61 4.26 -21.86 -16.98
C TRP A 61 5.69 -22.11 -17.48
N GLY A 62 6.42 -23.01 -16.82
CA GLY A 62 7.82 -23.32 -17.10
C GLY A 62 8.81 -22.36 -16.45
N GLY A 63 9.97 -22.89 -16.05
CA GLY A 63 10.95 -22.20 -15.23
C GLY A 63 10.73 -22.40 -13.72
N GLU A 64 11.57 -21.78 -12.90
CA GLU A 64 11.50 -21.91 -11.44
C GLU A 64 10.50 -20.92 -10.84
N GLU A 65 9.38 -21.44 -10.30
CA GLU A 65 8.32 -20.65 -9.66
C GLU A 65 8.84 -19.74 -8.53
N VAL A 66 9.88 -20.17 -7.83
CA VAL A 66 10.56 -19.42 -6.75
C VAL A 66 11.23 -18.16 -7.28
N GLU A 67 11.94 -18.23 -8.41
CA GLU A 67 12.62 -17.07 -9.00
C GLU A 67 11.62 -16.12 -9.69
N LEU A 68 10.55 -16.67 -10.30
CA LEU A 68 9.43 -15.86 -10.78
C LEU A 68 8.75 -15.09 -9.63
N SER A 69 8.47 -15.78 -8.52
CA SER A 69 7.93 -15.16 -7.28
C SER A 69 8.85 -14.06 -6.77
N ARG A 70 10.16 -14.33 -6.71
CA ARG A 70 11.18 -13.39 -6.24
C ARG A 70 11.22 -12.12 -7.09
N GLN A 71 11.38 -12.24 -8.41
CA GLN A 71 11.53 -11.08 -9.28
C GLN A 71 10.24 -10.27 -9.39
N PHE A 72 9.07 -10.92 -9.37
CA PHE A 72 7.79 -10.19 -9.37
C PHE A 72 7.55 -9.47 -8.04
N ALA A 73 7.84 -10.10 -6.89
CA ALA A 73 7.78 -9.44 -5.58
C ALA A 73 8.77 -8.26 -5.52
N ARG A 74 10.02 -8.45 -5.94
CA ARG A 74 11.05 -7.39 -5.99
C ARG A 74 10.61 -6.20 -6.84
N LEU A 75 10.06 -6.46 -8.03
CA LEU A 75 9.54 -5.42 -8.94
C LEU A 75 8.44 -4.58 -8.28
N ALA A 76 7.50 -5.24 -7.61
CA ALA A 76 6.43 -4.56 -6.87
C ALA A 76 7.00 -3.71 -5.73
N ILE A 77 7.76 -4.33 -4.81
CA ILE A 77 8.30 -3.68 -3.60
C ILE A 77 9.18 -2.48 -3.97
N GLY A 78 10.10 -2.61 -4.92
CA GLY A 78 11.02 -1.53 -5.28
C GLY A 78 10.30 -0.25 -5.72
N ILE A 79 9.27 -0.39 -6.55
CA ILE A 79 8.41 0.72 -7.00
C ILE A 79 7.61 1.30 -5.82
N GLN A 80 7.11 0.46 -4.93
CA GLN A 80 6.32 0.88 -3.75
C GLN A 80 7.17 1.60 -2.69
N VAL A 81 8.40 1.15 -2.42
CA VAL A 81 9.29 1.82 -1.45
C VAL A 81 9.86 3.12 -2.03
N MET A 82 10.11 3.21 -3.34
CA MET A 82 10.33 4.48 -4.02
C MET A 82 9.14 5.43 -3.84
N ALA A 83 7.91 4.97 -4.13
CA ALA A 83 6.70 5.77 -3.98
C ALA A 83 6.48 6.24 -2.52
N ALA A 84 6.67 5.35 -1.54
CA ALA A 84 6.63 5.69 -0.11
C ALA A 84 7.64 6.80 0.23
N GLY A 85 8.88 6.70 -0.24
CA GLY A 85 9.89 7.76 -0.07
C GLY A 85 9.51 9.08 -0.75
N VAL A 86 8.81 9.04 -1.87
CA VAL A 86 8.33 10.22 -2.60
C VAL A 86 7.11 10.88 -1.93
N TYR A 87 6.22 10.13 -1.30
CA TYR A 87 5.03 10.69 -0.63
C TYR A 87 5.33 11.33 0.74
N LEU A 88 6.47 11.02 1.36
CA LEU A 88 6.86 11.56 2.66
C LEU A 88 7.13 13.09 2.65
N PRO A 89 6.92 13.79 3.78
CA PRO A 89 7.24 15.22 3.89
C PRO A 89 8.72 15.56 3.71
N LYS A 90 8.97 16.85 3.43
CA LYS A 90 10.30 17.47 3.38
C LYS A 90 11.30 16.90 4.40
N ALA A 91 12.29 16.15 3.92
CA ALA A 91 13.36 15.57 4.73
C ALA A 91 12.86 14.79 5.97
N TYR A 92 11.78 14.00 5.82
CA TYR A 92 11.11 13.31 6.93
C TYR A 92 12.05 12.45 7.78
N LEU A 93 12.90 11.63 7.15
CA LEU A 93 13.87 10.76 7.86
C LEU A 93 14.86 11.53 8.76
N ARG A 94 15.16 12.80 8.44
CA ARG A 94 15.98 13.67 9.30
C ARG A 94 15.15 14.29 10.42
N THR A 95 13.92 14.70 10.11
CA THR A 95 13.01 15.37 11.05
C THR A 95 12.53 14.41 12.15
N GLU A 96 12.15 13.20 11.78
CA GLU A 96 11.63 12.15 12.67
C GLU A 96 12.67 11.05 12.93
N PHE A 97 13.97 11.34 12.77
CA PHE A 97 15.07 10.38 12.93
C PHE A 97 14.98 9.55 14.23
N ARG A 98 14.63 10.19 15.35
CA ARG A 98 14.44 9.51 16.64
C ARG A 98 13.24 8.54 16.62
N SER A 99 12.14 8.90 15.98
CA SER A 99 10.98 8.02 15.81
C SER A 99 11.36 6.82 14.95
N MET A 100 12.06 7.06 13.83
CA MET A 100 12.56 6.01 12.94
C MET A 100 13.52 5.06 13.66
N MET A 101 14.56 5.55 14.33
CA MET A 101 15.55 4.68 15.00
C MET A 101 14.95 3.78 16.09
N VAL A 102 13.86 4.19 16.77
CA VAL A 102 13.17 3.33 17.74
C VAL A 102 12.32 2.27 17.04
N MET A 103 11.69 2.59 15.90
CA MET A 103 10.90 1.62 15.12
C MET A 103 11.80 0.61 14.37
N LEU A 104 12.87 1.08 13.73
CA LEU A 104 13.74 0.27 12.86
C LEU A 104 14.77 -0.58 13.63
N ILE A 105 15.05 -0.28 14.91
CA ILE A 105 16.05 -1.01 15.70
C ILE A 105 15.39 -1.83 16.83
N PRO A 106 15.09 -1.31 18.04
CA PRO A 106 14.59 -2.15 19.13
C PRO A 106 13.19 -2.75 18.86
N VAL A 107 12.32 -2.07 18.11
CA VAL A 107 11.02 -2.64 17.73
C VAL A 107 11.21 -3.79 16.74
N MET A 108 11.93 -3.64 15.62
CA MET A 108 12.22 -4.74 14.70
C MET A 108 12.94 -5.92 15.36
N ILE A 109 13.94 -5.67 16.22
CA ILE A 109 14.66 -6.75 16.95
C ILE A 109 13.69 -7.57 17.83
N VAL A 110 12.80 -6.91 18.57
CA VAL A 110 11.81 -7.63 19.40
C VAL A 110 10.76 -8.32 18.53
N MET A 111 10.31 -7.70 17.44
CA MET A 111 9.40 -8.31 16.47
C MET A 111 9.97 -9.62 15.92
N TRP A 112 11.26 -9.63 15.55
CA TRP A 112 11.97 -10.80 15.06
C TRP A 112 12.09 -11.91 16.11
N LEU A 113 12.61 -11.58 17.30
CA LEU A 113 12.83 -12.56 18.39
C LEU A 113 11.53 -13.18 18.91
N VAL A 114 10.46 -12.38 19.03
CA VAL A 114 9.12 -12.85 19.43
C VAL A 114 8.50 -13.69 18.31
N SER A 115 8.67 -13.29 17.05
CA SER A 115 8.20 -14.08 15.90
C SER A 115 8.88 -15.45 15.85
N GLY A 116 10.20 -15.51 16.05
CA GLY A 116 10.94 -16.78 16.14
C GLY A 116 10.43 -17.63 17.29
N LEU A 117 10.20 -17.05 18.46
CA LEU A 117 9.64 -17.76 19.61
C LEU A 117 8.26 -18.37 19.32
N CYS A 118 7.39 -17.63 18.61
CA CYS A 118 6.10 -18.16 18.16
C CYS A 118 6.23 -19.29 17.14
N VAL A 119 7.14 -19.17 16.16
CA VAL A 119 7.41 -20.22 15.16
C VAL A 119 7.96 -21.48 15.84
N TRP A 120 9.02 -21.36 16.64
CA TRP A 120 9.63 -22.48 17.37
C TRP A 120 8.68 -23.20 18.32
N ALA A 121 7.73 -22.47 18.92
CA ALA A 121 6.71 -23.07 19.79
C ALA A 121 5.64 -23.85 19.01
N MET A 122 5.31 -23.45 17.78
CA MET A 122 4.18 -23.99 17.00
C MET A 122 4.59 -24.98 15.88
N VAL A 123 5.81 -24.84 15.35
CA VAL A 123 6.35 -25.63 14.24
C VAL A 123 7.38 -26.62 14.80
N PRO A 124 7.11 -27.93 14.79
CA PRO A 124 8.09 -28.93 15.21
C PRO A 124 9.10 -29.23 14.09
N GLY A 125 10.23 -29.83 14.48
CA GLY A 125 11.32 -30.16 13.57
C GLY A 125 12.28 -29.01 13.24
N VAL A 126 11.93 -27.75 13.53
CA VAL A 126 12.83 -26.59 13.40
C VAL A 126 13.45 -26.21 14.74
N ASN A 127 14.73 -25.86 14.74
CA ASN A 127 15.42 -25.29 15.90
C ASN A 127 15.13 -23.78 16.03
N TYR A 128 15.51 -23.16 17.16
CA TYR A 128 15.21 -21.73 17.39
C TYR A 128 15.88 -20.80 16.37
N LEU A 129 17.07 -21.13 15.87
CA LEU A 129 17.76 -20.31 14.88
C LEU A 129 17.15 -20.45 13.47
N GLU A 130 16.69 -21.65 13.10
CA GLU A 130 15.83 -21.86 11.92
C GLU A 130 14.51 -21.09 12.02
N SER A 131 13.91 -21.07 13.21
CA SER A 131 12.71 -20.26 13.48
C SER A 131 12.95 -18.76 13.30
N LEU A 132 14.19 -18.28 13.53
CA LEU A 132 14.58 -16.89 13.28
C LEU A 132 14.76 -16.57 11.79
N VAL A 133 15.13 -17.55 10.95
CA VAL A 133 15.10 -17.40 9.48
C VAL A 133 13.66 -17.24 8.99
N ILE A 134 12.77 -18.13 9.42
CA ILE A 134 11.33 -18.07 9.09
C ILE A 134 10.71 -16.75 9.59
N ALA A 135 11.05 -16.33 10.80
CA ALA A 135 10.57 -15.08 11.39
C ALA A 135 11.12 -13.83 10.71
N ALA A 136 12.37 -13.85 10.22
CA ALA A 136 12.94 -12.72 9.48
C ALA A 136 12.09 -12.39 8.24
N CYS A 137 11.63 -13.42 7.53
CA CYS A 137 10.85 -13.27 6.30
C CYS A 137 9.59 -12.41 6.49
N PHE A 138 8.90 -12.52 7.62
CA PHE A 138 7.72 -11.70 7.92
C PHE A 138 7.94 -10.63 9.00
N THR A 139 9.18 -10.34 9.39
CA THR A 139 9.48 -9.24 10.33
C THR A 139 9.24 -7.85 9.70
N PRO A 140 9.65 -7.57 8.46
CA PRO A 140 9.28 -6.34 7.76
C PRO A 140 7.76 -6.11 7.68
N THR A 141 7.38 -4.83 7.55
CA THR A 141 5.97 -4.41 7.44
C THR A 141 5.69 -3.94 6.03
N ASP A 142 4.69 -4.56 5.40
CA ASP A 142 4.43 -4.43 3.98
C ASP A 142 3.92 -3.02 3.59
N PRO A 143 4.59 -2.31 2.67
CA PRO A 143 4.24 -0.96 2.30
C PRO A 143 2.91 -0.88 1.55
N ILE A 144 2.49 -1.91 0.81
CA ILE A 144 1.22 -1.92 0.05
C ILE A 144 0.04 -1.87 1.00
N LEU A 145 -0.02 -2.84 1.91
CA LEU A 145 -1.10 -2.99 2.87
C LEU A 145 -1.08 -1.80 3.83
N ALA A 146 0.09 -1.34 4.26
CA ALA A 146 0.24 -0.10 5.03
C ALA A 146 -0.34 1.11 4.26
N ASN A 147 0.01 1.28 2.98
CA ASN A 147 -0.48 2.37 2.12
C ASN A 147 -2.01 2.34 2.02
N SER A 148 -2.60 1.17 1.75
CA SER A 148 -4.06 0.96 1.66
C SER A 148 -4.82 1.28 2.96
N ILE A 149 -4.12 1.33 4.09
CA ILE A 149 -4.67 1.57 5.44
C ILE A 149 -4.47 3.02 5.89
N VAL A 150 -3.41 3.70 5.44
CA VAL A 150 -3.14 5.11 5.77
C VAL A 150 -3.67 6.11 4.73
N GLN A 151 -3.99 5.67 3.51
CA GLN A 151 -4.57 6.53 2.47
C GLN A 151 -6.10 6.51 2.44
N GLY A 152 -6.66 7.49 1.72
CA GLY A 152 -8.08 7.56 1.40
C GLY A 152 -8.98 8.14 2.50
N LYS A 153 -10.23 8.39 2.11
CA LYS A 153 -11.24 9.17 2.85
C LYS A 153 -11.59 8.63 4.26
N PHE A 154 -11.29 7.35 4.57
CA PHE A 154 -11.42 6.82 5.93
C PHE A 154 -10.24 7.30 6.79
N ALA A 155 -9.01 7.04 6.33
CA ALA A 155 -7.79 7.24 7.09
C ALA A 155 -7.53 8.73 7.33
N GLU A 156 -7.68 9.56 6.29
CA GLU A 156 -7.56 11.03 6.38
C GLU A 156 -8.42 11.66 7.48
N LYS A 157 -9.61 11.10 7.74
CA LYS A 157 -10.59 11.64 8.69
C LYS A 157 -10.47 11.04 10.10
N ARG A 158 -9.66 10.00 10.28
CA ARG A 158 -9.61 9.20 11.54
C ARG A 158 -8.21 8.90 12.06
N VAL A 159 -7.16 9.03 11.25
CA VAL A 159 -5.77 8.70 11.59
C VAL A 159 -4.90 9.95 11.50
N PRO A 160 -4.26 10.38 12.61
CA PRO A 160 -3.39 11.56 12.63
C PRO A 160 -2.24 11.48 11.60
N VAL A 161 -1.94 12.60 10.95
CA VAL A 161 -0.91 12.68 9.88
C VAL A 161 0.46 12.20 10.36
N ASN A 162 0.83 12.47 11.62
CA ASN A 162 2.06 11.98 12.24
C ASN A 162 2.14 10.44 12.26
N VAL A 163 1.05 9.74 12.58
CA VAL A 163 1.01 8.26 12.58
C VAL A 163 1.04 7.71 11.15
N ARG A 164 0.34 8.36 10.22
CA ARG A 164 0.32 7.94 8.81
C ARG A 164 1.69 8.02 8.16
N ASN A 165 2.39 9.14 8.35
CA ASN A 165 3.74 9.33 7.82
C ASN A 165 4.75 8.40 8.51
N LEU A 166 4.59 8.13 9.81
CA LEU A 166 5.47 7.21 10.54
C LEU A 166 5.33 5.78 10.00
N ILE A 167 4.09 5.30 9.81
CA ILE A 167 3.83 3.95 9.28
C ILE A 167 4.39 3.84 7.85
N LEU A 168 4.16 4.83 6.98
CA LEU A 168 4.66 4.80 5.60
C LEU A 168 6.19 4.83 5.51
N ALA A 169 6.86 5.60 6.39
CA ALA A 169 8.31 5.63 6.48
C ALA A 169 8.90 4.36 7.10
N GLU A 170 8.19 3.74 8.05
CA GLU A 170 8.57 2.47 8.67
C GLU A 170 8.50 1.34 7.64
N SER A 171 7.36 1.15 6.97
CA SER A 171 7.21 0.09 5.96
C SER A 171 8.19 0.25 4.80
N GLY A 172 8.40 1.48 4.32
CA GLY A 172 9.33 1.75 3.23
C GLY A 172 10.82 1.50 3.58
N ALA A 173 11.20 1.62 4.86
CA ALA A 173 12.55 1.31 5.32
C ALA A 173 12.72 -0.16 5.74
N ASN A 174 11.69 -0.76 6.32
CA ASN A 174 11.68 -2.14 6.81
C ASN A 174 11.97 -3.17 5.71
N ASP A 175 11.47 -2.95 4.49
CA ASP A 175 11.61 -3.87 3.36
C ASP A 175 13.02 -3.92 2.73
N GLY A 176 13.95 -3.05 3.15
CA GLY A 176 15.39 -3.26 2.94
C GLY A 176 16.09 -3.75 4.22
N LEU A 177 15.69 -3.20 5.37
CA LEU A 177 16.25 -3.55 6.68
C LEU A 177 15.83 -4.93 7.22
N GLY A 178 15.16 -5.78 6.43
CA GLY A 178 14.95 -7.20 6.72
C GLY A 178 16.19 -8.07 6.53
N PHE A 179 17.08 -7.73 5.58
CA PHE A 179 18.29 -8.51 5.28
C PHE A 179 19.21 -8.76 6.49
N PRO A 180 19.46 -7.79 7.40
CA PRO A 180 20.16 -8.02 8.66
C PRO A 180 19.65 -9.19 9.48
N PHE A 181 18.33 -9.34 9.60
CA PHE A 181 17.70 -10.38 10.41
C PHE A 181 17.77 -11.74 9.72
N LEU A 182 17.54 -11.74 8.40
CA LEU A 182 17.58 -12.95 7.59
C LEU A 182 18.99 -13.55 7.52
N TYR A 183 19.96 -12.77 7.05
CA TYR A 183 21.32 -13.25 6.85
C TYR A 183 22.09 -13.49 8.16
N LEU A 184 21.75 -12.82 9.27
CA LEU A 184 22.33 -13.15 10.58
C LEU A 184 21.96 -14.57 11.00
N ALA A 185 20.70 -14.96 10.87
CA ALA A 185 20.27 -16.31 11.21
C ALA A 185 20.84 -17.36 10.24
N ILE A 186 20.83 -17.09 8.93
CA ILE A 186 21.41 -17.99 7.91
C ILE A 186 22.92 -18.19 8.17
N TYR A 187 23.68 -17.13 8.39
CA TYR A 187 25.13 -17.26 8.60
C TYR A 187 25.44 -17.96 9.94
N LEU A 188 24.65 -17.74 10.99
CA LEU A 188 24.81 -18.45 12.26
C LEU A 188 24.45 -19.95 12.17
N LEU A 189 23.66 -20.38 11.18
CA LEU A 189 23.44 -21.80 10.86
C LEU A 189 24.62 -22.36 10.06
N GLN A 190 25.12 -21.61 9.08
CA GLN A 190 26.12 -22.07 8.11
C GLN A 190 27.57 -22.04 8.59
N MET A 191 27.94 -21.18 9.56
CA MET A 191 29.35 -21.02 9.96
C MET A 191 29.54 -20.59 11.45
N PRO A 192 30.74 -20.79 12.03
CA PRO A 192 31.01 -20.44 13.42
C PRO A 192 30.76 -18.95 13.73
N ILE A 193 30.26 -18.67 14.94
CA ILE A 193 29.74 -17.36 15.40
C ILE A 193 30.64 -16.17 15.01
N GLY A 194 31.96 -16.27 15.22
CA GLY A 194 32.90 -15.18 14.88
C GLY A 194 32.99 -14.89 13.37
N GLY A 195 32.94 -15.94 12.54
CA GLY A 195 32.89 -15.82 11.08
C GLY A 195 31.53 -15.29 10.60
N ALA A 196 30.44 -15.78 11.20
CA ALA A 196 29.08 -15.35 10.87
C ALA A 196 28.89 -13.85 11.14
N ILE A 197 29.28 -13.37 12.32
CA ILE A 197 29.21 -11.95 12.71
C ILE A 197 30.15 -11.10 11.83
N GLY A 198 31.36 -11.59 11.52
CA GLY A 198 32.30 -10.89 10.65
C GLY A 198 31.77 -10.72 9.22
N LYS A 199 31.26 -11.80 8.61
CA LYS A 199 30.64 -11.79 7.28
C LYS A 199 29.40 -10.89 7.26
N TRP A 200 28.54 -10.99 8.28
CA TRP A 200 27.34 -10.16 8.42
C TRP A 200 27.65 -8.66 8.56
N ALA A 201 28.63 -8.30 9.40
CA ALA A 201 29.01 -6.91 9.63
C ALA A 201 29.66 -6.27 8.39
N TYR A 202 30.39 -7.04 7.60
CA TYR A 202 30.98 -6.55 6.35
C TYR A 202 29.96 -6.51 5.20
N TYR A 203 29.40 -7.66 4.80
CA TYR A 203 28.53 -7.73 3.62
C TYR A 203 27.17 -7.08 3.90
N ILE A 204 26.45 -7.47 4.95
CA ILE A 204 25.07 -7.01 5.12
C ILE A 204 25.00 -5.57 5.66
N MET A 205 25.80 -5.25 6.68
CA MET A 205 25.72 -3.95 7.35
C MET A 205 26.53 -2.84 6.64
N ALA A 206 27.71 -3.16 6.08
CA ALA A 206 28.61 -2.17 5.49
C ALA A 206 28.61 -2.13 3.96
N TYR A 207 28.41 -3.26 3.28
CA TYR A 207 28.11 -3.29 1.84
C TYR A 207 26.60 -3.02 1.65
N ASP A 208 25.74 -4.03 1.70
CA ASP A 208 24.33 -3.95 1.28
C ASP A 208 23.59 -2.71 1.82
N ILE A 209 23.63 -2.47 3.13
CA ILE A 209 22.90 -1.35 3.74
C ILE A 209 23.60 -0.01 3.58
N LEU A 210 24.84 0.14 4.08
CA LEU A 210 25.48 1.45 4.12
C LEU A 210 25.80 1.98 2.72
N PHE A 211 26.19 1.09 1.78
CA PHE A 211 26.45 1.47 0.40
C PHE A 211 25.15 1.88 -0.32
N SER A 212 24.05 1.13 -0.16
CA SER A 212 22.77 1.48 -0.77
C SER A 212 22.14 2.75 -0.18
N VAL A 213 22.34 3.04 1.11
CA VAL A 213 21.97 4.34 1.70
C VAL A 213 22.77 5.48 1.04
N VAL A 214 24.07 5.29 0.81
CA VAL A 214 24.93 6.30 0.18
C VAL A 214 24.58 6.49 -1.30
N ILE A 215 24.45 5.41 -2.09
CA ILE A 215 24.08 5.49 -3.50
C ILE A 215 22.66 6.05 -3.66
N GLY A 216 21.67 5.53 -2.92
CA GLY A 216 20.31 6.03 -2.97
C GLY A 216 20.24 7.53 -2.68
N PHE A 217 20.95 8.00 -1.66
CA PHE A 217 21.00 9.42 -1.32
C PHE A 217 21.63 10.27 -2.42
N ILE A 218 22.76 9.83 -3.00
CA ILE A 218 23.46 10.54 -4.09
C ILE A 218 22.60 10.57 -5.36
N VAL A 219 22.08 9.41 -5.80
CA VAL A 219 21.30 9.28 -7.03
C VAL A 219 20.00 10.07 -6.93
N GLY A 220 19.26 9.98 -5.81
CA GLY A 220 18.05 10.79 -5.59
C GLY A 220 18.32 12.30 -5.54
N TYR A 221 19.47 12.71 -4.98
CA TYR A 221 19.88 14.12 -4.98
C TYR A 221 20.17 14.63 -6.40
N VAL A 222 20.97 13.87 -7.17
CA VAL A 222 21.32 14.19 -8.55
C VAL A 222 20.09 14.18 -9.46
N ALA A 223 19.24 13.16 -9.36
CA ALA A 223 18.03 13.02 -10.16
C ALA A 223 17.07 14.20 -9.97
N ARG A 224 16.87 14.69 -8.73
CA ARG A 224 16.10 15.92 -8.48
C ARG A 224 16.74 17.14 -9.13
N LYS A 225 18.07 17.29 -9.05
CA LYS A 225 18.77 18.44 -9.64
C LYS A 225 18.67 18.45 -11.16
N LEU A 226 18.79 17.29 -11.80
CA LEU A 226 18.60 17.12 -13.24
C LEU A 226 17.14 17.40 -13.65
N LEU A 227 16.16 16.88 -12.91
CA LEU A 227 14.74 17.11 -13.21
C LEU A 227 14.35 18.59 -13.09
N LYS A 228 14.81 19.28 -12.03
CA LYS A 228 14.63 20.74 -11.88
C LYS A 228 15.22 21.51 -13.06
N PHE A 229 16.47 21.21 -13.42
CA PHE A 229 17.14 21.84 -14.56
C PHE A 229 16.41 21.59 -15.88
N ALA A 230 15.83 20.39 -16.06
CA ALA A 230 15.05 20.04 -17.24
C ALA A 230 13.71 20.81 -17.30
N GLU A 231 12.98 20.92 -16.19
CA GLU A 231 11.70 21.66 -16.15
C GLU A 231 11.92 23.18 -16.27
N GLU A 232 12.89 23.76 -15.54
CA GLU A 232 13.26 25.17 -15.63
C GLU A 232 13.62 25.59 -17.07
N ARG A 233 14.20 24.66 -17.86
CA ARG A 233 14.54 24.86 -19.27
C ARG A 233 13.49 24.33 -20.25
N LYS A 234 12.36 23.78 -19.78
CA LYS A 234 11.28 23.18 -20.59
C LYS A 234 11.76 22.08 -21.54
N LEU A 235 12.75 21.30 -21.08
CA LEU A 235 13.32 20.13 -21.79
C LEU A 235 12.53 18.84 -21.54
N ILE A 236 11.65 18.83 -20.53
CA ILE A 236 10.80 17.69 -20.19
C ILE A 236 9.32 18.06 -20.32
N ASP A 237 8.53 17.13 -20.84
CA ASP A 237 7.07 17.21 -20.91
C ASP A 237 6.41 16.73 -19.59
N LYS A 238 5.08 16.81 -19.52
CA LYS A 238 4.32 16.46 -18.31
C LYS A 238 4.25 14.96 -18.03
N GLU A 239 4.25 14.11 -19.05
CA GLU A 239 4.09 12.67 -18.93
C GLU A 239 5.42 12.06 -18.46
N SER A 240 6.53 12.44 -19.11
CA SER A 240 7.89 12.11 -18.67
C SER A 240 8.17 12.59 -17.23
N PHE A 241 7.69 13.78 -16.85
CA PHE A 241 7.83 14.30 -15.48
C PHE A 241 7.10 13.42 -14.44
N LEU A 242 5.87 13.00 -14.73
CA LEU A 242 5.07 12.17 -13.82
C LEU A 242 5.60 10.73 -13.71
N VAL A 243 6.09 10.15 -14.82
CA VAL A 243 6.69 8.81 -14.85
C VAL A 243 8.10 8.79 -14.23
N PHE A 244 8.76 9.94 -14.07
CA PHE A 244 10.16 10.04 -13.63
C PHE A 244 10.49 9.25 -12.36
N ALA A 245 9.61 9.26 -11.34
CA ALA A 245 9.83 8.51 -10.10
C ALA A 245 9.84 6.98 -10.32
N VAL A 246 9.00 6.47 -11.22
CA VAL A 246 8.96 5.05 -11.60
C VAL A 246 10.21 4.68 -12.40
N ALA A 247 10.57 5.51 -13.38
CA ALA A 247 11.78 5.30 -14.18
C ALA A 247 13.05 5.32 -13.32
N LEU A 248 13.11 6.22 -12.32
CA LEU A 248 14.20 6.27 -11.34
C LEU A 248 14.24 5.01 -10.46
N SER A 249 13.08 4.46 -10.08
CA SER A 249 13.01 3.17 -9.38
C SER A 249 13.63 2.05 -10.20
N LEU A 250 13.15 1.84 -11.44
CA LEU A 250 13.64 0.79 -12.32
C LEU A 250 15.13 0.94 -12.63
N PHE A 251 15.62 2.18 -12.80
CA PHE A 251 17.04 2.47 -12.99
C PHE A 251 17.88 2.10 -11.76
N ILE A 252 17.43 2.43 -10.55
CA ILE A 252 18.14 2.07 -9.31
C ILE A 252 18.10 0.56 -9.07
N MET A 253 16.96 -0.09 -9.30
CA MET A 253 16.79 -1.55 -9.19
C MET A 253 17.78 -2.29 -10.10
N GLY A 254 17.85 -1.90 -11.38
CA GLY A 254 18.84 -2.45 -12.30
C GLY A 254 20.28 -2.14 -11.88
N THR A 255 20.62 -0.87 -11.65
CA THR A 255 22.03 -0.48 -11.43
C THR A 255 22.61 -0.90 -10.08
N VAL A 256 21.83 -0.87 -9.00
CA VAL A 256 22.28 -1.32 -7.67
C VAL A 256 22.32 -2.85 -7.60
N SER A 257 21.38 -3.55 -8.24
CA SER A 257 21.46 -5.02 -8.38
C SER A 257 22.65 -5.47 -9.23
N LEU A 258 23.08 -4.70 -10.23
CA LEU A 258 24.30 -4.99 -11.01
C LEU A 258 25.59 -4.78 -10.21
N ILE A 259 25.56 -3.97 -9.14
CA ILE A 259 26.66 -3.85 -8.17
C ILE A 259 26.52 -4.92 -7.06
N GLY A 260 25.37 -5.58 -6.93
CA GLY A 260 25.13 -6.65 -5.96
C GLY A 260 24.84 -6.15 -4.54
N SER A 261 24.22 -4.98 -4.40
CA SER A 261 23.82 -4.36 -3.12
C SER A 261 22.28 -4.26 -3.02
N ASP A 262 21.74 -3.96 -1.84
CA ASP A 262 20.29 -3.84 -1.59
C ASP A 262 19.64 -2.71 -2.42
N ASP A 263 18.91 -3.04 -3.46
CA ASP A 263 18.27 -2.08 -4.35
C ASP A 263 16.94 -1.53 -3.82
N LEU A 264 16.28 -2.23 -2.91
CA LEU A 264 15.03 -1.81 -2.27
C LEU A 264 15.29 -0.64 -1.31
N LEU A 265 16.31 -0.78 -0.44
CA LEU A 265 16.74 0.32 0.42
C LEU A 265 17.28 1.50 -0.38
N ALA A 266 18.02 1.24 -1.46
CA ALA A 266 18.48 2.30 -2.36
C ALA A 266 17.31 3.08 -2.97
N CYS A 267 16.24 2.40 -3.40
CA CYS A 267 15.02 3.04 -3.91
C CYS A 267 14.31 3.90 -2.84
N PHE A 268 14.12 3.39 -1.62
CA PHE A 268 13.50 4.15 -0.54
C PHE A 268 14.29 5.43 -0.18
N ILE A 269 15.61 5.30 -0.04
CA ILE A 269 16.47 6.43 0.32
C ILE A 269 16.59 7.42 -0.85
N ALA A 270 16.57 6.94 -2.09
CA ALA A 270 16.50 7.80 -3.27
C ALA A 270 15.21 8.60 -3.34
N GLY A 271 14.04 7.99 -3.10
CA GLY A 271 12.76 8.70 -3.03
C GLY A 271 12.79 9.83 -1.99
N ASN A 272 13.28 9.55 -0.79
CA ASN A 272 13.43 10.54 0.29
C ASN A 272 14.45 11.65 -0.04
N SER A 273 15.54 11.34 -0.75
CA SER A 273 16.54 12.34 -1.18
C SER A 273 16.04 13.19 -2.35
N PHE A 274 15.23 12.60 -3.22
CA PHE A 274 14.58 13.22 -4.36
C PHE A 274 13.48 14.22 -3.94
N THR A 275 12.77 13.97 -2.84
CA THR A 275 11.74 14.88 -2.29
C THR A 275 12.21 15.73 -1.10
N TRP A 276 13.51 15.74 -0.79
CA TRP A 276 14.09 16.39 0.40
C TRP A 276 13.80 17.90 0.56
N ASP A 277 13.46 18.63 -0.51
CA ASP A 277 13.03 20.04 -0.45
C ASP A 277 11.51 20.27 -0.69
N ASP A 278 10.72 19.18 -0.71
CA ASP A 278 9.27 19.07 -0.93
C ASP A 278 8.75 19.44 -2.33
N TRP A 279 9.60 20.05 -3.17
CA TRP A 279 9.20 20.61 -4.46
C TRP A 279 8.50 19.61 -5.39
N PHE A 280 9.12 18.46 -5.68
CA PHE A 280 8.54 17.49 -6.61
C PHE A 280 7.18 17.01 -6.11
N ARG A 281 7.09 16.66 -4.82
CA ARG A 281 5.86 16.18 -4.20
C ARG A 281 4.75 17.24 -4.26
N LEU A 282 5.04 18.50 -3.99
CA LEU A 282 4.06 19.60 -4.05
C LEU A 282 3.59 19.89 -5.49
N GLU A 283 4.51 19.92 -6.46
CA GLU A 283 4.18 20.14 -7.89
C GLU A 283 3.36 18.99 -8.47
N THR A 284 3.52 17.80 -7.90
CA THR A 284 2.92 16.53 -8.30
C THR A 284 1.62 16.22 -7.56
N HIS A 285 1.39 16.75 -6.34
CA HIS A 285 0.22 16.49 -5.47
C HIS A 285 -1.15 16.70 -6.15
N ASN A 286 -1.22 17.55 -7.17
CA ASN A 286 -2.46 17.82 -7.91
C ASN A 286 -2.43 17.27 -9.36
N LYS A 287 -1.48 16.38 -9.67
CA LYS A 287 -1.16 15.91 -11.03
C LYS A 287 -0.80 14.42 -11.14
N SER A 288 -0.25 13.79 -10.09
CA SER A 288 0.05 12.34 -10.10
C SER A 288 -1.21 11.50 -10.02
N GLN A 289 -1.72 11.10 -11.18
CA GLN A 289 -2.58 9.92 -11.26
C GLN A 289 -1.78 8.69 -11.70
N ILE A 290 -0.69 8.86 -12.46
CA ILE A 290 0.07 7.75 -13.06
C ILE A 290 0.76 6.88 -11.99
N SER A 291 1.46 7.47 -11.01
CA SER A 291 2.16 6.70 -9.96
C SER A 291 1.19 5.94 -9.06
N GLU A 292 0.05 6.55 -8.72
CA GLU A 292 -1.02 5.92 -7.93
C GLU A 292 -1.72 4.80 -8.71
N VAL A 293 -1.92 4.98 -10.02
CA VAL A 293 -2.46 3.94 -10.92
C VAL A 293 -1.46 2.79 -11.09
N LEU A 294 -0.16 3.04 -11.20
CA LEU A 294 0.83 1.97 -11.30
C LEU A 294 0.95 1.18 -9.99
N ASP A 295 0.95 1.86 -8.84
CA ASP A 295 0.86 1.24 -7.50
C ASP A 295 -0.37 0.30 -7.46
N LEU A 296 -1.57 0.83 -7.73
CA LEU A 296 -2.81 0.04 -7.83
C LEU A 296 -2.70 -1.18 -8.76
N LEU A 297 -2.15 -1.02 -9.96
CA LEU A 297 -2.03 -2.09 -10.95
C LEU A 297 -1.07 -3.20 -10.46
N LEU A 298 0.10 -2.84 -9.94
CA LEU A 298 1.05 -3.78 -9.37
C LEU A 298 0.45 -4.51 -8.16
N ASN A 299 -0.22 -3.77 -7.27
CA ASN A 299 -0.85 -4.28 -6.05
C ASN A 299 -1.95 -5.31 -6.35
N LEU A 300 -2.85 -5.02 -7.30
CA LEU A 300 -3.85 -5.99 -7.74
C LEU A 300 -3.20 -7.22 -8.37
N SER A 301 -2.16 -7.03 -9.19
CA SER A 301 -1.48 -8.11 -9.91
C SER A 301 -0.75 -9.08 -8.97
N ILE A 302 0.05 -8.56 -8.02
CA ILE A 302 0.82 -9.39 -7.09
C ILE A 302 -0.06 -10.10 -6.07
N PHE A 303 -1.16 -9.48 -5.60
CA PHE A 303 -2.08 -10.15 -4.68
C PHE A 303 -2.97 -11.19 -5.38
N VAL A 304 -3.28 -11.05 -6.68
CA VAL A 304 -3.86 -12.15 -7.48
C VAL A 304 -2.87 -13.31 -7.59
N TYR A 305 -1.60 -13.02 -7.89
CA TYR A 305 -0.55 -14.04 -7.99
C TYR A 305 -0.41 -14.82 -6.68
N ILE A 306 -0.27 -14.14 -5.54
CA ILE A 306 -0.23 -14.75 -4.20
C ILE A 306 -1.44 -15.63 -3.91
N GLY A 307 -2.64 -15.23 -4.39
CA GLY A 307 -3.85 -16.03 -4.24
C GLY A 307 -3.83 -17.32 -5.08
N ALA A 308 -3.16 -17.31 -6.23
CA ALA A 308 -3.07 -18.44 -7.16
C ALA A 308 -1.92 -19.41 -6.84
N THR A 309 -0.78 -18.92 -6.34
CA THR A 309 0.40 -19.73 -5.95
C THR A 309 0.33 -20.28 -4.51
N MET A 310 -0.81 -20.11 -3.85
CA MET A 310 -1.03 -20.50 -2.46
C MET A 310 -0.90 -22.05 -2.28
N PRO A 311 0.04 -22.57 -1.46
CA PRO A 311 0.32 -24.00 -1.33
C PRO A 311 -0.68 -24.70 -0.38
N TRP A 312 -1.93 -24.80 -0.82
CA TRP A 312 -3.06 -25.28 -0.02
C TRP A 312 -2.91 -26.70 0.55
N ALA A 313 -2.18 -27.59 -0.14
CA ALA A 313 -1.90 -28.94 0.34
C ALA A 313 -0.98 -28.93 1.58
N ASP A 314 0.03 -28.06 1.58
CA ASP A 314 1.07 -28.03 2.61
C ASP A 314 0.65 -27.39 3.93
N PHE A 315 -0.51 -26.72 3.95
CA PHE A 315 -1.16 -26.28 5.20
C PHE A 315 -1.61 -27.45 6.09
N GLN A 316 -1.70 -28.67 5.55
CA GLN A 316 -2.15 -29.88 6.27
C GLN A 316 -1.29 -31.10 5.91
N ASN A 317 0.02 -30.90 5.79
CA ASN A 317 0.98 -31.94 5.39
C ASN A 317 1.65 -32.61 6.61
N ILE A 318 1.52 -33.95 6.68
CA ILE A 318 1.99 -34.80 7.78
C ILE A 318 3.52 -34.86 7.83
N ASP A 319 4.18 -34.91 6.68
CA ASP A 319 5.63 -35.04 6.57
C ASP A 319 6.33 -33.75 7.03
N LEU A 320 5.75 -32.60 6.68
CA LEU A 320 6.12 -31.28 7.22
C LEU A 320 5.74 -31.09 8.70
N GLN A 321 4.99 -32.01 9.29
CA GLN A 321 4.40 -31.93 10.63
C GLN A 321 3.50 -30.69 10.83
N LEU A 322 3.02 -30.09 9.73
CA LEU A 322 2.16 -28.92 9.72
C LEU A 322 0.69 -29.33 9.76
N THR A 323 -0.11 -28.53 10.45
CA THR A 323 -1.56 -28.70 10.52
C THR A 323 -2.22 -27.33 10.60
N VAL A 324 -3.41 -27.21 10.02
CA VAL A 324 -4.10 -25.91 9.89
C VAL A 324 -4.28 -25.22 11.24
N TRP A 325 -4.56 -25.96 12.33
CA TRP A 325 -4.72 -25.36 13.65
C TRP A 325 -3.42 -24.75 14.20
N ARG A 326 -2.25 -25.35 13.93
CA ARG A 326 -0.94 -24.77 14.29
C ARG A 326 -0.69 -23.48 13.54
N LEU A 327 -1.00 -23.44 12.24
CA LEU A 327 -0.87 -22.25 11.41
C LEU A 327 -1.83 -21.13 11.85
N VAL A 328 -3.09 -21.46 12.19
CA VAL A 328 -4.06 -20.50 12.77
C VAL A 328 -3.56 -19.93 14.10
N VAL A 329 -3.09 -20.78 15.03
CA VAL A 329 -2.58 -20.30 16.33
C VAL A 329 -1.29 -19.50 16.17
N LEU A 330 -0.38 -19.92 15.30
CA LEU A 330 0.83 -19.17 14.94
C LEU A 330 0.48 -17.78 14.39
N ALA A 331 -0.48 -17.69 13.46
CA ALA A 331 -0.92 -16.41 12.91
C ALA A 331 -1.54 -15.49 13.97
N ILE A 332 -2.37 -16.02 14.87
CA ILE A 332 -2.93 -15.26 15.99
C ILE A 332 -1.81 -14.76 16.92
N LEU A 333 -0.86 -15.63 17.29
CA LEU A 333 0.26 -15.28 18.16
C LEU A 333 1.16 -14.22 17.52
N VAL A 334 1.56 -14.37 16.26
CA VAL A 334 2.42 -13.40 15.56
C VAL A 334 1.69 -12.08 15.38
N LEU A 335 0.45 -12.05 14.88
CA LEU A 335 -0.28 -10.80 14.65
C LEU A 335 -0.57 -10.03 15.95
N LEU A 336 -0.78 -10.70 17.07
CA LEU A 336 -1.04 -10.05 18.36
C LEU A 336 0.23 -9.71 19.15
N LEU A 337 1.28 -10.54 19.12
CA LEU A 337 2.43 -10.43 20.02
C LEU A 337 3.67 -9.79 19.38
N ARG A 338 3.83 -9.87 18.05
CA ARG A 338 5.03 -9.39 17.35
C ARG A 338 5.30 -7.91 17.58
N ARG A 339 4.32 -7.05 17.26
CA ARG A 339 4.51 -5.60 17.11
C ARG A 339 3.68 -4.77 18.08
N LEU A 340 2.43 -5.15 18.33
CA LEU A 340 1.53 -4.42 19.24
C LEU A 340 2.10 -4.22 20.66
N PRO A 341 2.66 -5.24 21.36
CA PRO A 341 3.14 -5.05 22.73
C PRO A 341 4.36 -4.15 22.81
N ILE A 342 5.34 -4.29 21.89
CA ILE A 342 6.57 -3.52 21.93
C ILE A 342 6.37 -2.06 21.51
N VAL A 343 5.52 -1.78 20.50
CA VAL A 343 5.17 -0.40 20.15
C VAL A 343 4.42 0.28 21.30
N VAL A 344 3.51 -0.43 21.98
CA VAL A 344 2.79 0.09 23.16
C VAL A 344 3.68 0.22 24.40
N ALA A 345 4.76 -0.55 24.52
CA ALA A 345 5.77 -0.35 25.56
C ALA A 345 6.67 0.88 25.27
N LEU A 346 7.12 1.05 24.02
CA LEU A 346 8.14 2.04 23.65
C LEU A 346 7.57 3.39 23.16
N TYR A 347 6.25 3.55 22.98
CA TYR A 347 5.67 4.76 22.36
C TYR A 347 6.12 6.09 22.98
N LYS A 348 6.36 6.14 24.31
CA LYS A 348 6.85 7.35 25.01
C LYS A 348 8.25 7.80 24.55
N ILE A 349 9.00 6.92 23.89
CA ILE A 349 10.35 7.17 23.36
C ILE A 349 10.30 7.66 21.91
N VAL A 350 9.17 7.45 21.21
CA VAL A 350 8.88 7.75 19.78
C VAL A 350 8.14 9.10 19.67
N PRO A 351 8.80 10.23 19.32
CA PRO A 351 8.15 11.54 19.28
C PRO A 351 6.90 11.65 18.37
N ALA A 352 6.86 10.85 17.30
CA ALA A 352 5.75 10.81 16.37
C ALA A 352 4.45 10.18 16.94
N ILE A 353 4.49 9.46 18.08
CA ILE A 353 3.32 8.80 18.68
C ILE A 353 2.91 9.52 19.96
N ARG A 354 1.84 10.33 19.91
CA ARG A 354 1.50 11.25 21.02
C ARG A 354 0.58 10.66 22.08
N THR A 355 -0.21 9.65 21.74
CA THR A 355 -1.19 9.04 22.66
C THR A 355 -1.13 7.51 22.64
N TRP A 356 -1.62 6.88 23.71
CA TRP A 356 -1.75 5.41 23.78
C TRP A 356 -2.68 4.84 22.70
N ARG A 357 -3.62 5.65 22.18
CA ARG A 357 -4.50 5.26 21.06
C ARG A 357 -3.75 5.27 19.72
N GLU A 358 -2.89 6.26 19.50
CA GLU A 358 -1.94 6.26 18.38
C GLU A 358 -0.95 5.09 18.50
N ALA A 359 -0.50 4.75 19.72
CA ALA A 359 0.37 3.61 19.96
C ALA A 359 -0.30 2.26 19.66
N LEU A 360 -1.55 2.05 20.09
CA LEU A 360 -2.34 0.86 19.73
C LEU A 360 -2.59 0.79 18.22
N PHE A 361 -2.99 1.90 17.59
CA PHE A 361 -3.22 1.96 16.14
C PHE A 361 -1.93 1.62 15.38
N CYS A 362 -0.83 2.30 15.71
CA CYS A 362 0.47 2.08 15.10
C CYS A 362 0.92 0.64 15.31
N GLY A 363 0.92 0.14 16.55
CA GLY A 363 1.36 -1.23 16.87
C GLY A 363 0.54 -2.33 16.21
N PHE A 364 -0.78 -2.13 16.05
CA PHE A 364 -1.68 -3.07 15.37
C PHE A 364 -1.46 -3.06 13.85
N PHE A 365 -1.43 -1.88 13.22
CA PHE A 365 -1.28 -1.76 11.78
C PHE A 365 0.18 -1.91 11.34
N GLY A 366 0.61 -3.17 11.26
CA GLY A 366 1.92 -3.61 10.77
C GLY A 366 1.78 -4.87 9.93
N PRO A 367 1.14 -4.76 8.75
CA PRO A 367 0.76 -5.91 7.93
C PRO A 367 1.96 -6.68 7.37
N ILE A 368 1.73 -7.97 7.15
CA ILE A 368 2.56 -8.88 6.35
C ILE A 368 1.97 -8.94 4.94
N GLY A 369 2.80 -8.87 3.91
CA GLY A 369 2.39 -8.86 2.50
C GLY A 369 3.52 -9.29 1.58
N VAL A 370 3.73 -8.56 0.49
CA VAL A 370 4.65 -8.92 -0.60
C VAL A 370 6.11 -8.91 -0.16
N GLY A 371 6.50 -8.04 0.79
CA GLY A 371 7.82 -8.10 1.42
C GLY A 371 8.17 -9.51 1.92
N ALA A 372 7.22 -10.21 2.55
CA ALA A 372 7.42 -11.58 3.02
C ALA A 372 7.48 -12.61 1.88
N LEU A 373 6.81 -12.34 0.75
CA LEU A 373 6.94 -13.14 -0.48
C LEU A 373 8.37 -13.06 -1.03
N TYR A 374 8.96 -11.86 -1.07
CA TYR A 374 10.34 -11.67 -1.48
C TYR A 374 11.32 -12.37 -0.51
N TYR A 375 11.24 -12.08 0.78
CA TYR A 375 12.23 -12.61 1.74
C TYR A 375 12.23 -14.14 1.89
N TYR A 376 11.11 -14.85 1.69
CA TYR A 376 11.15 -16.33 1.75
C TYR A 376 11.81 -16.94 0.51
N THR A 377 11.64 -16.34 -0.68
CA THR A 377 12.34 -16.81 -1.88
C THR A 377 13.85 -16.67 -1.69
N GLU A 378 14.31 -15.54 -1.12
CA GLU A 378 15.71 -15.33 -0.75
C GLU A 378 16.20 -16.34 0.31
N ALA A 379 15.40 -16.59 1.36
CA ALA A 379 15.71 -17.60 2.36
C ALA A 379 15.88 -19.01 1.78
N ILE A 380 15.02 -19.39 0.82
CA ILE A 380 15.03 -20.72 0.20
C ILE A 380 16.29 -20.96 -0.64
N MET A 381 16.74 -20.00 -1.45
CA MET A 381 17.97 -20.16 -2.26
C MET A 381 19.24 -20.29 -1.41
N ASN A 382 19.21 -19.84 -0.15
CA ASN A 382 20.31 -19.99 0.80
C ASN A 382 20.35 -21.37 1.50
N PHE A 383 19.42 -22.28 1.18
CA PHE A 383 19.41 -23.66 1.65
C PHE A 383 19.42 -24.67 0.49
N GLU A 384 20.22 -25.72 0.61
CA GLU A 384 20.19 -26.88 -0.29
C GLU A 384 18.87 -27.67 -0.15
N VAL A 385 18.44 -28.35 -1.22
CA VAL A 385 17.18 -29.12 -1.25
C VAL A 385 17.24 -30.30 -0.27
N ASP A 386 18.30 -31.10 -0.36
CA ASP A 386 18.54 -32.30 0.48
C ASP A 386 19.55 -32.04 1.62
N GLY A 387 19.79 -30.76 1.94
CA GLY A 387 20.78 -30.35 2.93
C GLY A 387 20.33 -30.52 4.39
N PRO A 388 21.19 -30.17 5.38
CA PRO A 388 20.87 -30.30 6.81
C PRO A 388 19.67 -29.46 7.28
N HIS A 389 19.21 -28.50 6.46
CA HIS A 389 18.06 -27.63 6.72
C HIS A 389 16.90 -27.87 5.74
N ALA A 390 16.85 -29.03 5.06
CA ALA A 390 15.79 -29.39 4.11
C ALA A 390 14.37 -29.22 4.68
N HIS A 391 14.14 -29.65 5.92
CA HIS A 391 12.85 -29.46 6.62
C HIS A 391 12.48 -27.98 6.75
N THR A 392 13.44 -27.13 7.15
CA THR A 392 13.27 -25.67 7.25
C THR A 392 12.98 -25.04 5.89
N ARG A 393 13.66 -25.48 4.82
CA ARG A 393 13.38 -25.07 3.44
C ARG A 393 11.96 -25.47 3.01
N ALA A 394 11.47 -26.63 3.43
CA ALA A 394 10.16 -27.16 3.04
C ALA A 394 8.98 -26.57 3.85
N VAL A 395 9.14 -26.23 5.14
CA VAL A 395 8.09 -25.56 5.92
C VAL A 395 7.97 -24.06 5.63
N LEU A 396 8.98 -23.44 5.00
CA LEU A 396 8.97 -22.01 4.67
C LEU A 396 7.73 -21.59 3.85
N PRO A 397 7.46 -22.13 2.64
CA PRO A 397 6.33 -21.70 1.83
C PRO A 397 4.97 -21.74 2.56
N PRO A 398 4.50 -22.87 3.14
CA PRO A 398 3.19 -22.90 3.79
C PRO A 398 3.07 -21.96 4.99
N ILE A 399 4.15 -21.75 5.77
CA ILE A 399 4.12 -20.78 6.87
C ILE A 399 3.97 -19.35 6.32
N ILE A 400 4.80 -18.95 5.34
CA ILE A 400 4.82 -17.58 4.83
C ILE A 400 3.52 -17.21 4.10
N TYR A 401 3.04 -18.08 3.21
CA TYR A 401 1.76 -17.89 2.52
C TYR A 401 0.59 -17.79 3.51
N PHE A 402 0.55 -18.64 4.54
CA PHE A 402 -0.50 -18.57 5.57
C PHE A 402 -0.43 -17.29 6.42
N MET A 403 0.79 -16.80 6.72
CA MET A 403 0.99 -15.53 7.41
C MET A 403 0.55 -14.32 6.59
N ILE A 404 0.83 -14.31 5.28
CA ILE A 404 0.34 -13.28 4.35
C ILE A 404 -1.19 -13.33 4.27
N LEU A 405 -1.79 -14.50 4.03
CA LEU A 405 -3.24 -14.68 3.96
C LEU A 405 -3.94 -14.19 5.23
N SER A 406 -3.44 -14.60 6.40
CA SER A 406 -3.97 -14.18 7.71
C SER A 406 -3.87 -12.67 7.92
N SER A 407 -2.75 -12.07 7.53
CA SER A 407 -2.53 -10.62 7.60
C SER A 407 -3.50 -9.85 6.69
N VAL A 408 -3.65 -10.25 5.43
CA VAL A 408 -4.55 -9.60 4.45
C VAL A 408 -5.99 -9.64 4.94
N ILE A 409 -6.43 -10.78 5.49
CA ILE A 409 -7.77 -10.95 6.06
C ILE A 409 -7.96 -10.03 7.29
N VAL A 410 -7.08 -10.11 8.29
CA VAL A 410 -7.23 -9.35 9.55
C VAL A 410 -7.19 -7.84 9.31
N HIS A 411 -6.19 -7.34 8.57
CA HIS A 411 -6.05 -5.91 8.33
C HIS A 411 -7.13 -5.38 7.36
N GLY A 412 -7.44 -6.13 6.30
CA GLY A 412 -8.45 -5.74 5.30
C GLY A 412 -9.88 -5.70 5.83
N ILE A 413 -10.20 -6.48 6.88
CA ILE A 413 -11.54 -6.53 7.49
C ILE A 413 -11.66 -5.62 8.73
N THR A 414 -10.54 -5.22 9.36
CA THR A 414 -10.57 -4.38 10.58
C THR A 414 -11.25 -3.03 10.37
N ILE A 415 -10.95 -2.32 9.27
CA ILE A 415 -11.54 -1.01 8.96
C ILE A 415 -13.07 -1.11 8.75
N PRO A 416 -13.59 -2.06 7.95
CA PRO A 416 -15.02 -2.37 7.87
C PRO A 416 -15.67 -2.64 9.23
N LEU A 417 -15.10 -3.54 10.03
CA LEU A 417 -15.66 -3.93 11.33
C LEU A 417 -15.72 -2.75 12.32
N PHE A 418 -14.70 -1.90 12.34
CA PHE A 418 -14.71 -0.69 13.17
C PHE A 418 -15.83 0.28 12.75
N HIS A 419 -16.09 0.40 11.44
CA HIS A 419 -17.19 1.23 10.94
C HIS A 419 -18.57 0.67 11.33
N ILE A 420 -18.76 -0.65 11.18
CA ILE A 420 -20.01 -1.34 11.55
C ILE A 420 -20.24 -1.26 13.06
N GLY A 421 -19.22 -1.56 13.87
CA GLY A 421 -19.31 -1.50 15.33
C GLY A 421 -19.66 -0.10 15.85
N THR A 422 -18.97 0.94 15.36
CA THR A 422 -19.28 2.33 15.76
C THR A 422 -20.65 2.81 15.28
N PHE A 423 -21.15 2.31 14.15
CA PHE A 423 -22.53 2.57 13.69
C PHE A 423 -23.57 1.87 14.58
N ALA A 424 -23.33 0.60 14.93
CA ALA A 424 -24.20 -0.17 15.82
C ALA A 424 -24.29 0.46 17.21
N SER A 425 -23.15 0.79 17.83
CA SER A 425 -23.12 1.48 19.14
C SER A 425 -23.87 2.82 19.09
N ARG A 426 -23.64 3.65 18.06
CA ARG A 426 -24.35 4.93 17.90
C ARG A 426 -25.87 4.76 17.74
N THR A 427 -26.30 3.71 17.05
CA THR A 427 -27.73 3.39 16.89
C THR A 427 -28.34 2.98 18.23
N LEU A 428 -27.69 2.06 18.96
CA LEU A 428 -28.13 1.62 20.28
C LEU A 428 -28.20 2.77 21.30
N THR A 429 -27.24 3.70 21.29
CA THR A 429 -27.28 4.89 22.16
C THR A 429 -28.41 5.85 21.80
N ARG A 430 -28.79 6.00 20.51
CA ARG A 430 -29.96 6.81 20.13
C ARG A 430 -31.28 6.13 20.52
N THR A 431 -31.34 4.81 20.50
CA THR A 431 -32.49 4.05 21.02
C THR A 431 -32.61 4.23 22.52
N SER A 432 -31.54 4.06 23.32
CA SER A 432 -31.62 4.19 24.77
C SER A 432 -31.95 5.60 25.25
N ILE A 433 -31.47 6.65 24.57
CA ILE A 433 -31.89 8.04 24.84
C ILE A 433 -33.39 8.23 24.56
N SER A 434 -33.89 7.67 23.45
CA SER A 434 -35.32 7.70 23.12
C SER A 434 -36.17 6.96 24.18
N SER A 435 -35.72 5.80 24.65
CA SER A 435 -36.37 5.03 25.71
C SER A 435 -36.40 5.77 27.04
N SER A 436 -35.27 6.36 27.47
CA SER A 436 -35.18 7.15 28.70
C SER A 436 -36.02 8.43 28.64
N SER A 437 -36.11 9.06 27.46
CA SER A 437 -36.97 10.24 27.27
C SER A 437 -38.48 9.93 27.37
N ASN A 438 -38.87 8.66 27.32
CA ASN A 438 -40.28 8.24 27.40
C ASN A 438 -40.70 7.81 28.83
N ASN A 439 -39.78 7.88 29.81
CA ASN A 439 -40.02 7.44 31.19
C ASN A 439 -39.99 8.59 32.23
N ASN A 440 -39.79 9.84 31.80
CA ASN A 440 -40.04 11.04 32.62
C ASN A 440 -41.34 11.70 32.14
N GLY A 441 -42.39 11.62 32.96
CA GLY A 441 -43.73 12.08 32.60
C GLY A 441 -43.85 13.60 32.49
N ASN A 442 -43.71 14.15 31.29
CA ASN A 442 -44.12 15.52 31.00
C ASN A 442 -45.65 15.63 30.99
N VAL A 443 -46.19 16.20 32.08
CA VAL A 443 -47.63 16.45 32.24
C VAL A 443 -48.13 17.37 31.13
N PHE A 444 -49.09 16.90 30.32
CA PHE A 444 -49.77 17.72 29.32
C PHE A 444 -50.56 18.85 29.99
N ARG A 445 -49.97 20.05 30.08
CA ARG A 445 -50.70 21.27 30.42
C ARG A 445 -51.54 21.70 29.21
N LEU A 446 -52.86 21.56 29.35
CA LEU A 446 -53.83 22.09 28.39
C LEU A 446 -53.64 23.61 28.20
N PRO A 447 -53.81 24.13 26.96
CA PRO A 447 -53.72 25.56 26.70
C PRO A 447 -54.88 26.29 27.38
N ARG A 448 -54.58 27.36 28.14
CA ARG A 448 -55.61 28.22 28.71
C ARG A 448 -56.24 29.08 27.60
N PHE A 449 -57.56 28.97 27.45
CA PHE A 449 -58.35 29.90 26.65
C PHE A 449 -58.21 31.32 27.23
N ASN A 450 -57.85 32.30 26.39
CA ASN A 450 -57.75 33.69 26.81
C ASN A 450 -59.07 34.41 26.50
N ARG A 451 -59.64 35.16 27.45
CA ARG A 451 -60.93 35.84 27.30
C ARG A 451 -60.82 37.33 27.60
N GLN A 452 -61.60 38.10 26.86
CA GLN A 452 -61.47 39.52 26.54
C GLN A 452 -61.84 40.49 27.69
N GLY A 453 -61.23 41.68 27.68
CA GLY A 453 -61.41 42.79 28.63
C GLY A 453 -60.03 43.36 29.03
N GLN A 454 -59.54 44.55 28.62
CA GLN A 454 -60.08 45.90 28.36
C GLN A 454 -59.90 46.87 29.56
N ASP A 455 -59.46 48.09 29.23
CA ASP A 455 -59.35 49.35 30.00
C ASP A 455 -58.21 49.60 31.03
N THR A 456 -57.48 50.69 30.75
CA THR A 456 -56.91 51.76 31.63
C THR A 456 -55.92 51.46 32.78
N GLY A 457 -55.04 52.43 33.09
CA GLY A 457 -54.30 52.46 34.37
C GLY A 457 -52.92 53.12 34.36
N GLU A 458 -52.82 54.31 34.96
CA GLU A 458 -51.64 55.19 35.09
C GLU A 458 -50.53 54.80 36.11
N ASN A 459 -49.30 55.25 35.82
CA ASN A 459 -48.30 55.93 36.70
C ASN A 459 -47.62 55.31 37.97
N TYR A 460 -46.46 55.92 38.29
CA TYR A 460 -45.75 56.13 39.59
C TYR A 460 -44.88 55.05 40.31
N SER A 461 -43.56 55.13 40.02
CA SER A 461 -42.40 55.48 40.91
C SER A 461 -41.99 54.72 42.21
N HIS A 462 -40.68 54.85 42.52
CA HIS A 462 -39.90 54.31 43.66
C HIS A 462 -39.70 52.77 43.66
N GLY A 463 -38.63 52.16 44.17
CA GLY A 463 -37.37 52.63 44.81
C GLY A 463 -36.49 51.41 45.22
N ASN A 464 -35.25 51.49 45.73
CA ASN A 464 -34.30 52.59 45.96
C ASN A 464 -32.85 52.03 46.11
N LEU A 465 -31.84 52.87 45.80
CA LEU A 465 -30.47 52.97 46.35
C LEU A 465 -29.73 51.76 46.97
N SER A 466 -28.52 51.47 46.44
CA SER A 466 -27.28 51.47 47.25
C SER A 466 -26.05 51.75 46.36
N GLU A 467 -25.07 52.50 46.88
CA GLU A 467 -23.86 52.93 46.17
C GLU A 467 -22.63 52.08 46.56
N LYS A 468 -21.59 52.06 45.70
CA LYS A 468 -20.28 52.64 46.07
C LYS A 468 -19.26 52.74 44.91
N GLU A 469 -18.74 53.97 44.75
CA GLU A 469 -17.37 54.41 44.44
C GLU A 469 -16.49 53.53 43.50
N ASN A 470 -16.15 53.95 42.28
CA ASN A 470 -15.29 55.08 41.83
C ASN A 470 -13.77 54.90 42.01
N TYR A 471 -13.05 54.82 40.88
CA TYR A 471 -11.76 55.49 40.63
C TYR A 471 -11.69 55.95 39.16
N LEU A 472 -10.88 56.98 38.85
CA LEU A 472 -11.23 57.96 37.81
C LEU A 472 -10.03 58.42 36.92
N SER A 473 -10.10 58.16 35.61
CA SER A 473 -9.53 58.99 34.49
C SER A 473 -7.99 59.18 34.42
N PRO A 474 -7.39 59.83 33.38
CA PRO A 474 -7.97 60.55 32.23
C PRO A 474 -7.40 60.26 30.80
N LEU A 475 -8.06 60.90 29.82
CA LEU A 475 -7.71 61.15 28.39
C LEU A 475 -6.83 62.44 28.26
N PRO A 476 -6.41 63.03 27.08
CA PRO A 476 -7.04 63.03 25.72
C PRO A 476 -6.09 63.10 24.47
N GLY A 477 -6.65 63.43 23.28
CA GLY A 477 -6.01 63.50 21.94
C GLY A 477 -6.66 62.51 20.94
N ASP A 478 -7.53 62.81 19.95
CA ASP A 478 -7.76 63.97 19.07
C ASP A 478 -6.68 64.13 17.98
N PHE A 479 -6.93 64.38 16.67
CA PHE A 479 -8.09 64.84 15.84
C PHE A 479 -7.78 64.44 14.35
N THR A 480 -8.61 64.38 13.27
CA THR A 480 -10.06 64.57 12.94
C THR A 480 -10.34 64.05 11.50
N LEU A 481 -11.61 63.71 11.14
CA LEU A 481 -12.18 63.57 9.76
C LEU A 481 -11.61 62.43 8.85
N THR A 482 -12.34 61.70 7.99
CA THR A 482 -13.56 61.95 7.18
C THR A 482 -14.52 60.72 7.07
N LYS A 483 -15.56 60.81 6.21
CA LYS A 483 -16.63 59.83 5.88
C LYS A 483 -16.99 60.01 4.37
N PRO A 484 -17.83 59.18 3.69
CA PRO A 484 -18.32 57.81 3.97
C PRO A 484 -18.16 56.84 2.75
N GLU A 485 -18.48 55.54 2.91
CA GLU A 485 -19.32 54.79 1.93
C GLU A 485 -19.85 53.46 2.51
N THR A 486 -20.61 52.68 1.72
CA THR A 486 -21.52 51.60 2.21
C THR A 486 -21.35 50.23 1.53
N ALA A 487 -21.90 49.19 2.18
CA ALA A 487 -22.00 47.76 1.75
C ALA A 487 -20.69 46.93 1.89
N ALA A 488 -20.72 45.59 1.97
CA ALA A 488 -21.82 44.63 1.88
C ALA A 488 -21.68 43.44 2.87
N SER A 489 -22.75 42.66 3.06
CA SER A 489 -22.81 41.45 3.89
C SER A 489 -22.27 40.18 3.18
N PRO A 490 -21.85 39.13 3.93
CA PRO A 490 -21.22 37.92 3.35
C PRO A 490 -22.19 37.03 2.53
N PRO A 491 -21.67 36.21 1.59
CA PRO A 491 -22.49 35.42 0.66
C PRO A 491 -22.99 34.07 1.23
N PRO A 492 -24.19 33.60 0.80
CA PRO A 492 -24.72 32.27 1.14
C PRO A 492 -24.12 31.14 0.27
N PRO A 493 -24.27 29.86 0.70
CA PRO A 493 -23.68 28.71 -0.01
C PRO A 493 -24.39 28.40 -1.34
N ARG A 494 -23.60 28.01 -2.36
CA ARG A 494 -24.12 27.54 -3.65
C ARG A 494 -24.55 26.07 -3.59
N GLN A 495 -25.77 25.79 -4.03
CA GLN A 495 -26.21 24.44 -4.41
C GLN A 495 -25.91 24.22 -5.89
N THR A 496 -25.36 23.05 -6.24
CA THR A 496 -25.13 22.64 -7.64
C THR A 496 -26.32 21.83 -8.16
N ALA A 497 -27.14 22.43 -9.02
CA ALA A 497 -28.12 21.73 -9.83
C ALA A 497 -27.50 21.36 -11.20
N ILE A 498 -27.83 20.18 -11.71
CA ILE A 498 -27.36 19.68 -13.01
C ILE A 498 -28.46 19.92 -14.05
N THR A 499 -28.20 20.77 -15.05
CA THR A 499 -29.11 20.98 -16.18
C THR A 499 -28.78 20.01 -17.29
N ILE A 500 -29.68 19.05 -17.55
CA ILE A 500 -29.64 18.21 -18.75
C ILE A 500 -30.38 18.97 -19.87
N VAL A 501 -29.73 19.14 -21.02
CA VAL A 501 -30.34 19.76 -22.20
C VAL A 501 -30.75 18.67 -23.18
N VAL A 502 -32.04 18.59 -23.48
CA VAL A 502 -32.60 17.79 -24.57
C VAL A 502 -33.12 18.76 -25.63
N PRO A 503 -32.74 18.64 -26.92
CA PRO A 503 -33.30 19.47 -27.98
C PRO A 503 -34.68 18.93 -28.39
N ASP A 504 -35.68 19.81 -28.40
CA ASP A 504 -37.05 19.48 -28.82
C ASP A 504 -37.28 19.86 -30.30
N GLN A 505 -38.29 19.24 -30.93
CA GLN A 505 -38.57 19.41 -32.36
C GLN A 505 -39.71 20.40 -32.63
N THR A 506 -39.50 21.30 -33.59
CA THR A 506 -40.60 22.04 -34.25
C THR A 506 -40.43 22.01 -35.76
N THR A 507 -41.44 21.48 -36.46
CA THR A 507 -41.49 21.38 -37.91
C THR A 507 -42.22 22.55 -38.55
N THR A 508 -41.71 23.04 -39.68
CA THR A 508 -42.49 23.78 -40.69
C THR A 508 -42.10 23.30 -42.08
N VAL A 509 -43.08 23.23 -42.98
CA VAL A 509 -43.01 22.51 -44.26
C VAL A 509 -42.82 23.47 -45.43
N ASN A 510 -42.01 23.09 -46.42
CA ASN A 510 -42.32 23.27 -47.84
C ASN A 510 -41.58 22.22 -48.68
N ASN A 511 -42.18 21.83 -49.81
CA ASN A 511 -41.91 20.55 -50.49
C ASN A 511 -40.93 20.63 -51.68
N PRO A 512 -40.41 19.48 -52.16
CA PRO A 512 -39.33 19.39 -53.16
C PRO A 512 -39.84 19.06 -54.59
N GLU A 513 -38.89 18.92 -55.52
CA GLU A 513 -38.98 18.07 -56.72
C GLU A 513 -37.62 17.31 -56.88
N PRO A 514 -37.55 16.16 -57.60
CA PRO A 514 -36.58 15.09 -57.29
C PRO A 514 -35.53 14.83 -58.40
N PHE A 515 -34.69 13.77 -58.25
CA PHE A 515 -34.69 12.63 -59.19
C PHE A 515 -33.95 11.37 -58.66
N ASN A 516 -34.10 10.25 -59.39
CA ASN A 516 -33.86 8.86 -58.96
C ASN A 516 -32.40 8.37 -58.79
N SER A 517 -32.31 7.28 -58.03
CA SER A 517 -31.26 6.24 -58.02
C SER A 517 -30.93 5.62 -59.39
N GLU A 518 -29.72 5.07 -59.56
CA GLU A 518 -29.49 3.62 -59.76
C GLU A 518 -28.02 3.18 -59.94
N LYS A 519 -27.80 1.86 -59.77
CA LYS A 519 -26.82 0.96 -60.45
C LYS A 519 -25.29 1.01 -60.19
N LYS A 520 -24.78 -0.15 -59.74
CA LYS A 520 -23.49 -0.76 -60.13
C LYS A 520 -23.48 -1.12 -61.64
N PRO A 521 -22.30 -1.37 -62.24
CA PRO A 521 -21.99 -2.76 -62.62
C PRO A 521 -20.56 -3.21 -62.24
N ASP A 522 -20.28 -4.51 -62.43
CA ASP A 522 -18.99 -5.16 -62.14
C ASP A 522 -18.12 -5.35 -63.41
N THR A 523 -16.82 -5.63 -63.24
CA THR A 523 -16.04 -6.52 -64.14
C THR A 523 -14.82 -7.13 -63.44
N LYS A 524 -14.26 -8.20 -64.02
CA LYS A 524 -13.16 -9.05 -63.48
C LYS A 524 -11.88 -8.91 -64.32
N HIS A 525 -10.74 -9.37 -63.79
CA HIS A 525 -9.90 -10.44 -64.38
C HIS A 525 -8.72 -10.81 -63.44
N ASP A 526 -8.49 -12.12 -63.25
CA ASP A 526 -7.26 -12.93 -63.48
C ASP A 526 -5.85 -12.40 -63.07
N ASN A 527 -4.84 -13.24 -62.71
CA ASN A 527 -4.80 -14.68 -62.40
C ASN A 527 -3.48 -15.09 -61.69
N THR A 528 -3.56 -15.96 -60.67
CA THR A 528 -2.60 -17.02 -60.20
C THR A 528 -1.06 -16.77 -60.02
N PRO A 529 -0.34 -17.62 -59.24
CA PRO A 529 1.00 -17.31 -58.71
C PRO A 529 2.16 -18.19 -59.27
N PRO A 530 3.04 -18.83 -58.46
CA PRO A 530 4.46 -18.51 -58.32
C PRO A 530 5.41 -19.54 -58.99
N PRO A 531 6.71 -19.52 -58.69
CA PRO A 531 7.29 -20.76 -58.14
C PRO A 531 8.31 -20.59 -57.00
N SER A 532 8.54 -21.71 -56.31
CA SER A 532 9.56 -21.94 -55.27
C SER A 532 10.82 -22.62 -55.84
N HIS A 533 11.99 -22.43 -55.23
CA HIS A 533 13.13 -23.37 -55.17
C HIS A 533 14.20 -22.80 -54.21
N SER A 534 15.16 -23.53 -53.64
CA SER A 534 15.18 -24.81 -52.89
C SER A 534 16.66 -25.13 -52.56
N THR A 535 16.95 -25.69 -51.38
CA THR A 535 18.16 -26.47 -51.02
C THR A 535 19.56 -25.93 -51.37
N LEU A 536 20.45 -25.90 -50.36
CA LEU A 536 21.79 -26.47 -50.51
C LEU A 536 22.31 -26.96 -49.14
N HIS A 537 22.56 -28.26 -49.03
CA HIS A 537 23.46 -28.82 -48.00
C HIS A 537 24.90 -28.69 -48.50
N TYR A 538 25.86 -28.61 -47.59
CA TYR A 538 27.23 -29.06 -47.85
C TYR A 538 27.74 -29.83 -46.63
N ASN A 539 28.57 -30.85 -46.86
CA ASN A 539 28.93 -31.83 -45.84
C ASN A 539 30.29 -32.48 -46.16
N SER A 540 31.35 -31.98 -45.52
CA SER A 540 32.73 -32.53 -45.46
C SER A 540 33.49 -31.66 -44.45
N SER A 541 33.94 -32.11 -43.28
CA SER A 541 34.84 -33.24 -42.95
C SER A 541 36.33 -32.90 -43.15
N ASP A 542 37.15 -33.43 -42.23
CA ASP A 542 38.62 -33.66 -42.38
C ASP A 542 39.50 -32.37 -42.29
N ASP A 543 40.60 -32.27 -41.53
CA ASP A 543 41.37 -33.22 -40.69
C ASP A 543 42.13 -32.53 -39.51
N ASP A 544 42.43 -33.33 -38.46
CA ASP A 544 43.66 -33.44 -37.62
C ASP A 544 44.27 -32.35 -36.69
N ASP A 545 45.12 -32.89 -35.78
CA ASP A 545 46.22 -32.35 -34.95
C ASP A 545 45.96 -31.55 -33.64
N ASP A 546 45.66 -32.29 -32.56
CA ASP A 546 46.51 -32.61 -31.37
C ASP A 546 47.31 -31.54 -30.55
N ILE A 547 47.78 -32.01 -29.38
CA ILE A 547 48.78 -31.46 -28.42
C ILE A 547 48.26 -30.57 -27.26
N ASP A 548 48.09 -31.20 -26.09
CA ASP A 548 48.64 -30.91 -24.74
C ASP A 548 48.55 -29.48 -24.12
N GLU A 549 48.71 -29.25 -22.80
CA GLU A 549 49.11 -30.10 -21.66
C GLU A 549 48.41 -29.68 -20.34
N TYR A 550 48.62 -30.47 -19.28
CA TYR A 550 48.30 -30.29 -17.85
C TYR A 550 48.62 -28.88 -17.27
N ILE A 551 48.07 -28.41 -16.13
CA ILE A 551 47.53 -29.09 -14.92
C ILE A 551 46.20 -28.46 -14.47
#